data_AF-A0A958FU09-F1
#
_entry.id   AF-A0A958FU09-F1
#
_cell.length_a   1.000
_cell.length_b   1.000
_cell.length_c   1.000
_cell.angle_alpha   90.00
_cell.angle_beta   90.00
_cell.angle_gamma   90.00
#
_symmetry.space_group_name_H-M   'P 1'
#
loop_
_entity.id
_entity.type
_entity.pdbx_description
1 polymer ?
#
loop_
_entity_poly.entity_id
_entity_poly.type
_entity_poly.pdbx_seq_one_letter_code
_entity_poly.pdbx_strand_id
1 'polypeptide(L)'
;MKKQQDISEKLKAFWRYLNASEQRFNIAVLVGIAIYLTLIGKLIKTRPDHIFFALIIFAFAVLGKKWGKMLLTDWAPWIFFWMAYDMMRGVADTFRSTINIVQPYEIEKSLFGWLTPADIPAFYFQSWQQLHESSFLKTFFDVFTSNIYAIH
;
A
#
# COMPACT_ATOMS: atom_id res chain seq x y z
N MET A 1 34.61 -24.47 -33.97
CA MET A 1 35.27 -24.35 -32.65
C MET A 1 35.28 -22.91 -32.09
N LYS A 2 35.58 -21.86 -32.87
CA LYS A 2 35.59 -20.45 -32.42
C LYS A 2 34.30 -19.95 -31.75
N LYS A 3 33.12 -20.37 -32.23
CA LYS A 3 31.80 -19.94 -31.71
C LYS A 3 31.49 -20.47 -30.31
N GLN A 4 31.97 -21.67 -29.95
CA GLN A 4 31.78 -22.23 -28.60
C GLN A 4 32.69 -21.58 -27.56
N GLN A 5 33.92 -21.20 -27.94
CA GLN A 5 34.81 -20.45 -27.06
C GLN A 5 34.24 -19.05 -26.74
N ASP A 6 33.69 -18.35 -27.72
CA ASP A 6 33.05 -17.03 -27.54
C ASP A 6 31.84 -17.08 -26.59
N ILE A 7 30.98 -18.10 -26.70
CA ILE A 7 29.84 -18.29 -25.78
C ILE A 7 30.33 -18.56 -24.35
N SER A 8 31.37 -19.38 -24.18
CA SER A 8 31.92 -19.68 -22.85
C SER A 8 32.53 -18.45 -22.18
N GLU A 9 33.19 -17.58 -22.96
CA GLU A 9 33.79 -16.34 -22.45
C GLU A 9 32.72 -15.30 -22.09
N LYS A 10 31.67 -15.17 -22.90
CA LYS A 10 30.50 -14.34 -22.56
C LYS A 10 29.80 -14.82 -21.30
N LEU A 11 29.64 -16.14 -21.15
CA LEU A 11 29.07 -16.73 -19.93
C LEU A 11 29.94 -16.46 -18.71
N LYS A 12 31.27 -16.66 -18.80
CA LYS A 12 32.19 -16.34 -17.69
C LYS A 12 32.20 -14.85 -17.35
N ALA A 13 32.16 -13.98 -18.35
CA ALA A 13 32.08 -12.52 -18.15
C ALA A 13 30.75 -12.13 -17.47
N PHE A 14 29.65 -12.75 -17.88
CA PHE A 14 28.34 -12.58 -17.24
C PHE A 14 28.33 -13.10 -15.79
N TRP A 15 28.89 -14.27 -15.54
CA TRP A 15 29.04 -14.80 -14.17
C TRP A 15 29.91 -13.90 -13.30
N ARG A 16 30.99 -13.33 -13.84
CA ARG A 16 31.83 -12.34 -13.16
C ARG A 16 31.06 -11.05 -12.86
N TYR A 17 30.24 -10.59 -13.82
CA TYR A 17 29.37 -9.43 -13.64
C TYR A 17 28.33 -9.67 -12.54
N LEU A 18 27.64 -10.81 -12.56
CA LEU A 18 26.69 -11.19 -11.50
C LEU A 18 27.36 -11.36 -10.14
N ASN A 19 28.61 -11.82 -10.09
CA ASN A 19 29.36 -12.01 -8.85
C ASN A 19 29.91 -10.72 -8.23
N ALA A 20 29.82 -9.58 -8.93
CA ALA A 20 30.19 -8.31 -8.34
C ALA A 20 29.31 -8.04 -7.11
N SER A 21 29.92 -7.63 -5.99
CA SER A 21 29.23 -7.40 -4.71
C SER A 21 28.03 -6.44 -4.87
N GLU A 22 28.17 -5.44 -5.73
CA GLU A 22 27.10 -4.47 -6.02
C GLU A 22 25.91 -5.07 -6.75
N GLN A 23 26.16 -5.98 -7.69
CA GLN A 23 25.14 -6.65 -8.50
C GLN A 23 24.36 -7.65 -7.64
N ARG A 24 25.07 -8.40 -6.79
CA ARG A 24 24.46 -9.33 -5.83
C ARG A 24 23.46 -8.63 -4.92
N PHE A 25 23.78 -7.43 -4.40
CA PHE A 25 22.84 -6.65 -3.59
C PHE A 25 21.59 -6.26 -4.38
N ASN A 26 21.76 -5.74 -5.60
CA ASN A 26 20.63 -5.33 -6.44
C ASN A 26 19.74 -6.52 -6.79
N ILE A 27 20.33 -7.66 -7.12
CA ILE A 27 19.61 -8.91 -7.37
C ILE A 27 18.86 -9.39 -6.12
N ALA A 28 19.50 -9.35 -4.95
CA ALA A 28 18.87 -9.73 -3.69
C ALA A 28 17.64 -8.85 -3.38
N VAL A 29 17.77 -7.52 -3.55
CA VAL A 29 16.65 -6.58 -3.38
C VAL A 29 15.54 -6.84 -4.39
N LEU A 30 15.88 -7.05 -5.67
CA LEU A 30 14.91 -7.35 -6.72
C LEU A 30 14.14 -8.64 -6.43
N VAL A 31 14.84 -9.70 -6.02
CA VAL A 31 14.23 -10.97 -5.62
C VAL A 31 13.33 -10.75 -4.40
N GLY A 32 13.78 -9.97 -3.40
CA GLY A 32 12.98 -9.61 -2.24
C GLY A 32 11.69 -8.88 -2.60
N ILE A 33 11.75 -7.90 -3.50
CA ILE A 33 10.59 -7.17 -4.02
C ILE A 33 9.64 -8.13 -4.76
N ALA A 34 10.17 -8.99 -5.63
CA ALA A 34 9.36 -9.95 -6.38
C ALA A 34 8.63 -10.93 -5.46
N ILE A 35 9.33 -11.47 -4.45
CA ILE A 35 8.74 -12.33 -3.43
C ILE A 35 7.65 -11.58 -2.67
N TYR A 36 7.93 -10.36 -2.20
CA TYR A 36 6.98 -9.54 -1.46
C TYR A 36 5.71 -9.25 -2.25
N LEU A 37 5.82 -8.79 -3.51
CA LEU A 37 4.66 -8.50 -4.35
C LEU A 37 3.86 -9.76 -4.68
N THR A 38 4.53 -10.90 -4.84
CA THR A 38 3.85 -12.20 -5.04
C THR A 38 3.11 -12.64 -3.78
N LEU A 39 3.73 -12.49 -2.60
CA LEU A 39 3.12 -12.83 -1.32
C LEU A 39 1.92 -11.95 -1.03
N ILE A 40 2.04 -10.64 -1.21
CA ILE A 40 0.90 -9.72 -1.11
C ILE A 40 -0.16 -10.13 -2.10
N GLY A 41 0.12 -10.19 -3.41
CA GLY A 41 -0.91 -10.51 -4.41
C GLY A 41 -1.70 -11.79 -4.15
N LYS A 42 -1.11 -12.78 -3.45
CA LYS A 42 -1.79 -14.01 -3.01
C LYS A 42 -2.56 -13.88 -1.70
N LEU A 43 -2.03 -13.14 -0.72
CA LEU A 43 -2.57 -13.07 0.63
C LEU A 43 -3.53 -11.89 0.84
N ILE A 44 -3.26 -10.76 0.19
CA ILE A 44 -3.90 -9.46 0.41
C ILE A 44 -3.99 -8.74 -0.94
N LYS A 45 -5.17 -8.20 -1.29
CA LYS A 45 -5.32 -7.43 -2.53
C LYS A 45 -4.25 -6.34 -2.64
N THR A 46 -3.54 -6.29 -3.76
CA THR A 46 -2.45 -5.34 -3.99
C THR A 46 -2.97 -3.89 -3.99
N ARG A 47 -2.59 -3.11 -2.97
CA ARG A 47 -2.82 -1.65 -2.94
C ARG A 47 -1.73 -0.88 -3.69
N PRO A 48 -2.05 0.32 -4.20
CA PRO A 48 -1.08 1.22 -4.84
C PRO A 48 0.15 1.51 -3.97
N ASP A 49 -0.02 1.58 -2.65
CA ASP A 49 1.06 1.87 -1.70
C ASP A 49 2.18 0.81 -1.75
N HIS A 50 1.85 -0.47 -1.93
CA HIS A 50 2.87 -1.53 -1.99
C HIS A 50 3.74 -1.42 -3.25
N ILE A 51 3.13 -1.00 -4.36
CA ILE A 51 3.84 -0.77 -5.62
C ILE A 51 4.74 0.45 -5.49
N PHE A 52 4.24 1.52 -4.88
CA PHE A 52 5.00 2.74 -4.61
C PHE A 52 6.24 2.46 -3.73
N PHE A 53 6.06 1.74 -2.61
CA PHE A 53 7.17 1.34 -1.75
C PHE A 53 8.17 0.43 -2.47
N ALA A 54 7.70 -0.55 -3.25
CA ALA A 54 8.56 -1.41 -4.05
C ALA A 54 9.41 -0.60 -5.06
N LEU A 55 8.81 0.40 -5.71
CA LEU A 55 9.51 1.31 -6.63
C LEU A 55 10.57 2.15 -5.92
N ILE A 56 10.27 2.67 -4.73
CA ILE A 56 11.23 3.43 -3.92
C ILE A 56 12.44 2.56 -3.55
N ILE A 57 12.20 1.35 -3.03
CA ILE A 57 13.27 0.41 -2.66
C ILE A 57 14.11 0.06 -3.91
N PHE A 58 13.45 -0.19 -5.05
CA PHE A 58 14.13 -0.43 -6.31
C PHE A 58 15.00 0.76 -6.75
N ALA A 59 14.45 1.99 -6.68
CA ALA A 59 15.18 3.20 -7.04
C ALA A 59 16.41 3.40 -6.15
N PHE A 60 16.30 3.19 -4.82
CA PHE A 60 17.45 3.30 -3.93
C PHE A 60 18.50 2.22 -4.15
N ALA A 61 18.09 1.00 -4.49
CA ALA A 61 19.02 -0.10 -4.76
C ALA A 61 19.78 0.09 -6.08
N VAL A 62 19.08 0.52 -7.14
CA VAL A 62 19.66 0.61 -8.49
C VAL A 62 20.27 1.98 -8.77
N LEU A 63 19.57 3.07 -8.44
CA LEU A 63 19.99 4.45 -8.75
C LEU A 63 20.78 5.10 -7.60
N GLY A 64 20.51 4.70 -6.35
CA GLY A 64 21.08 5.33 -5.17
C GLY A 64 22.57 5.07 -4.92
N LYS A 65 23.25 4.30 -5.79
CA LYS A 65 24.68 3.94 -5.67
C LYS A 65 25.01 3.46 -4.25
N LYS A 66 26.08 3.96 -3.62
CA LYS A 66 26.49 3.53 -2.27
C LYS A 66 25.54 4.04 -1.18
N TRP A 67 25.09 5.28 -1.27
CA TRP A 67 24.28 5.92 -0.23
C TRP A 67 22.89 5.29 -0.13
N GLY A 68 22.21 5.06 -1.26
CA GLY A 68 20.90 4.39 -1.26
C GLY A 68 20.96 2.96 -0.72
N LYS A 69 22.04 2.22 -1.00
CA LYS A 69 22.24 0.87 -0.46
C LYS A 69 22.50 0.89 1.05
N MET A 70 23.26 1.86 1.55
CA MET A 70 23.47 2.06 2.99
C MET A 70 22.14 2.39 3.67
N LEU A 71 21.37 3.34 3.13
CA LEU A 71 20.06 3.70 3.65
C LEU A 71 19.12 2.47 3.70
N LEU A 72 19.06 1.68 2.63
CA LEU A 72 18.24 0.47 2.61
C LEU A 72 18.69 -0.58 3.64
N THR A 73 19.99 -0.69 3.89
CA THR A 73 20.54 -1.66 4.85
C THR A 73 20.29 -1.19 6.28
N ASP A 74 20.53 0.09 6.57
CA ASP A 74 20.32 0.69 7.90
C ASP A 74 18.83 0.72 8.27
N TRP A 75 17.97 0.92 7.28
CA TRP A 75 16.51 0.92 7.44
C TRP A 75 15.86 -0.44 7.21
N ALA A 76 16.61 -1.48 6.88
CA ALA A 76 16.06 -2.82 6.63
C ALA A 76 15.18 -3.34 7.79
N PRO A 77 15.54 -3.17 9.08
CA PRO A 77 14.67 -3.61 10.18
C PRO A 77 13.32 -2.90 10.18
N TRP A 78 13.29 -1.60 9.86
CA TRP A 78 12.06 -0.81 9.79
C TRP A 78 11.20 -1.18 8.60
N ILE A 79 11.82 -1.38 7.42
CA ILE A 79 11.14 -1.84 6.22
C ILE A 79 10.50 -3.21 6.49
N PHE A 80 11.25 -4.13 7.09
CA PHE A 80 10.74 -5.45 7.43
C PHE A 80 9.60 -5.40 8.45
N PHE A 81 9.75 -4.59 9.51
CA PHE A 81 8.69 -4.38 10.50
C PHE A 81 7.41 -3.81 9.85
N TRP A 82 7.56 -2.82 8.97
CA TRP A 82 6.45 -2.23 8.24
C TRP A 82 5.75 -3.26 7.34
N MET A 83 6.51 -4.08 6.60
CA MET A 83 5.95 -5.16 5.77
C MET A 83 5.20 -6.18 6.61
N ALA A 84 5.76 -6.60 7.75
CA ALA A 84 5.12 -7.55 8.67
C ALA A 84 3.82 -6.98 9.26
N TYR A 85 3.85 -5.72 9.68
CA TYR A 85 2.65 -5.01 10.17
C TYR A 85 1.58 -4.90 9.10
N ASP A 86 1.95 -4.50 7.87
CA ASP A 86 1.00 -4.36 6.78
C ASP A 86 0.36 -5.71 6.38
N MET A 87 1.15 -6.79 6.39
CA MET A 87 0.63 -8.14 6.20
C MET A 87 -0.36 -8.52 7.30
N MET A 88 -0.03 -8.26 8.56
CA MET A 88 -0.94 -8.51 9.69
C MET A 88 -2.23 -7.70 9.56
N ARG A 89 -2.14 -6.44 9.13
CA ARG A 89 -3.31 -5.58 8.88
C ARG A 89 -4.20 -6.15 7.78
N GLY A 90 -3.67 -6.50 6.61
CA GLY A 90 -4.50 -7.03 5.53
C GLY A 90 -5.13 -8.38 5.87
N VAL A 91 -4.43 -9.20 6.66
CA VAL A 91 -4.99 -10.43 7.23
C VAL A 91 -6.11 -10.10 8.22
N ALA A 92 -5.89 -9.15 9.13
CA ALA A 92 -6.90 -8.72 10.09
C ALA A 92 -8.15 -8.14 9.41
N ASP A 93 -8.02 -7.37 8.33
CA ASP A 93 -9.15 -6.84 7.56
C ASP A 93 -9.99 -7.96 6.93
N THR A 94 -9.35 -9.06 6.52
CA THR A 94 -10.04 -10.24 5.96
C THR A 94 -10.77 -11.04 7.04
N PHE A 95 -10.13 -11.25 8.19
CA PHE A 95 -10.72 -11.99 9.32
C PHE A 95 -11.75 -11.19 10.12
N ARG A 96 -11.60 -9.86 10.19
CA ARG A 96 -12.55 -8.95 10.85
C ARG A 96 -13.65 -8.47 9.92
N SER A 97 -13.91 -9.13 8.79
CA SER A 97 -15.10 -8.80 7.98
C SER A 97 -16.42 -8.93 8.77
N THR A 98 -16.38 -9.55 9.96
CA THR A 98 -17.43 -9.48 10.99
C THR A 98 -17.08 -8.44 12.06
N ILE A 99 -16.81 -7.18 11.68
CA ILE A 99 -16.99 -6.08 12.63
C ILE A 99 -18.46 -6.16 13.04
N ASN A 100 -18.74 -6.23 14.34
CA ASN A 100 -20.10 -6.33 14.85
C ASN A 100 -20.77 -4.96 14.69
N ILE A 101 -21.13 -4.60 13.46
CA ILE A 101 -21.74 -3.32 13.07
C ILE A 101 -23.18 -3.25 13.58
N VAL A 102 -23.82 -4.40 13.81
CA VAL A 102 -25.21 -4.50 14.24
C VAL A 102 -25.41 -3.79 15.58
N GLN A 103 -24.56 -4.03 16.57
CA GLN A 103 -24.74 -3.46 17.90
C GLN A 103 -24.59 -1.92 17.92
N PRO A 104 -23.51 -1.32 17.37
CA PRO A 104 -23.42 0.14 17.23
C PRO A 104 -24.55 0.73 16.39
N TYR A 105 -24.93 0.09 15.29
CA TYR A 105 -26.01 0.55 14.42
C TYR A 105 -27.36 0.60 15.15
N GLU A 106 -27.72 -0.47 15.87
CA GLU A 106 -28.98 -0.53 16.64
C GLU A 106 -28.99 0.48 17.79
N ILE A 107 -27.84 0.71 18.45
CA ILE A 107 -27.72 1.74 19.49
C ILE A 107 -27.91 3.14 18.89
N GLU A 108 -27.24 3.46 17.78
CA GLU A 108 -27.38 4.75 17.11
C GLU A 108 -28.81 4.96 16.59
N LYS A 109 -29.43 3.90 16.06
CA LYS A 109 -30.83 3.92 15.61
C LYS A 109 -31.80 4.13 16.77
N SER A 110 -31.56 3.49 17.91
CA SER A 110 -32.37 3.70 19.11
C SER A 110 -32.24 5.11 19.68
N LEU A 111 -31.04 5.72 19.62
CA LEU A 111 -30.79 7.03 20.21
C LEU A 111 -31.22 8.19 19.28
N PHE A 112 -31.01 8.04 17.97
CA PHE A 112 -31.13 9.13 17.00
C PHE A 112 -32.05 8.82 15.82
N GLY A 113 -32.59 7.60 15.70
CA GLY A 113 -33.50 7.23 14.61
C GLY A 113 -34.84 7.97 14.64
N TRP A 114 -35.12 8.76 15.67
CA TRP A 114 -36.26 9.69 15.71
C TRP A 114 -35.99 11.02 14.98
N LEU A 115 -34.72 11.37 14.74
CA LEU A 115 -34.33 12.60 14.02
C LEU A 115 -34.48 12.45 12.51
N THR A 116 -34.45 11.21 12.01
CA THR A 116 -34.39 10.89 10.59
C THR A 116 -35.40 9.81 10.24
N PRO A 117 -35.85 9.68 8.98
CA PRO A 117 -36.85 8.70 8.58
C PRO A 117 -36.29 7.27 8.69
N ALA A 118 -36.45 6.63 9.86
CA ALA A 118 -36.13 5.23 10.16
C ALA A 118 -34.69 4.73 9.91
N ASP A 119 -33.77 5.61 9.52
CA ASP A 119 -32.33 5.36 9.40
C ASP A 119 -31.54 6.16 10.42
N ILE A 120 -30.29 5.76 10.67
CA ILE A 120 -29.38 6.54 11.50
C ILE A 120 -28.95 7.83 10.79
N PRO A 121 -28.68 8.93 11.52
CA PRO A 121 -28.39 10.23 10.91
C PRO A 121 -27.30 10.20 9.85
N ALA A 122 -26.21 9.46 10.09
CA ALA A 122 -25.11 9.34 9.15
C ALA A 122 -25.55 8.80 7.78
N PHE A 123 -26.35 7.74 7.76
CA PHE A 123 -26.85 7.11 6.53
C PHE A 123 -27.85 8.01 5.82
N TYR A 124 -28.74 8.65 6.57
CA TYR A 124 -29.69 9.61 6.02
C TYR A 124 -28.97 10.78 5.33
N PHE A 125 -28.01 11.43 5.99
CA PHE A 125 -27.26 12.55 5.41
C PHE A 125 -26.40 12.12 4.22
N GLN A 126 -25.82 10.91 4.24
CA GLN A 126 -25.11 10.36 3.10
C GLN A 126 -26.05 10.19 1.88
N SER A 127 -27.24 9.63 2.10
CA SER A 127 -28.23 9.46 1.03
C SER A 127 -28.71 10.82 0.49
N TRP A 128 -28.90 11.80 1.38
CA TRP A 128 -29.26 13.16 1.00
C TRP A 128 -28.16 13.82 0.16
N GLN A 129 -26.88 13.64 0.50
CA GLN A 129 -25.75 14.16 -0.26
C GLN A 129 -25.68 13.55 -1.67
N GLN A 130 -25.95 12.25 -1.81
CA GLN A 130 -25.99 11.57 -3.10
C GLN A 130 -27.15 12.09 -3.97
N LEU A 131 -28.32 12.31 -3.37
CA LEU A 131 -29.48 12.86 -4.08
C LEU A 131 -29.30 14.32 -4.53
N HIS A 132 -28.42 15.07 -3.84
CA HIS A 132 -28.17 16.49 -4.12
C HIS A 132 -26.76 16.75 -4.67
N GLU A 133 -26.14 15.76 -5.33
CA GLU A 133 -24.74 15.82 -5.78
C GLU A 133 -24.43 17.05 -6.65
N SER A 134 -25.40 17.50 -7.47
CA SER A 134 -25.30 18.67 -8.35
C SER A 134 -25.83 19.98 -7.75
N SER A 135 -26.30 19.96 -6.50
CA SER A 135 -26.85 21.14 -5.84
C SER A 135 -25.76 22.10 -5.38
N PHE A 136 -25.97 23.40 -5.64
CA PHE A 136 -25.12 24.47 -5.11
C PHE A 136 -24.95 24.37 -3.58
N LEU A 137 -26.03 24.04 -2.88
CA LEU A 137 -26.06 23.99 -1.42
C LEU A 137 -25.15 22.88 -0.88
N LYS A 138 -25.09 21.72 -1.56
CA LYS A 138 -24.16 20.64 -1.23
C LYS A 138 -22.71 21.07 -1.44
N THR A 139 -22.40 21.66 -2.59
CA THR A 139 -21.04 22.17 -2.89
C THR A 139 -20.57 23.21 -1.89
N PHE A 140 -21.46 24.11 -1.45
CA PHE A 140 -21.15 25.08 -0.40
C PHE A 140 -20.77 24.40 0.91
N PHE A 141 -21.58 23.44 1.38
CA PHE A 141 -21.29 22.71 2.62
C PHE A 141 -19.99 21.92 2.55
N ASP A 142 -19.69 21.27 1.42
CA ASP A 142 -18.43 20.54 1.23
C ASP A 142 -17.21 21.47 1.30
N VAL A 143 -17.27 22.62 0.61
CA VAL A 143 -16.18 23.61 0.66
C VAL A 143 -16.03 24.16 2.07
N PHE A 144 -17.12 24.52 2.73
CA PHE A 144 -17.08 25.07 4.08
C PHE A 144 -16.52 24.07 5.10
N THR A 145 -17.02 22.83 5.11
CA THR A 145 -16.56 21.78 6.02
C THR A 145 -15.11 21.37 5.73
N SER A 146 -14.71 21.30 4.45
CA SER A 146 -13.32 21.05 4.08
C SER A 146 -12.37 22.14 4.57
N ASN A 147 -12.80 23.41 4.56
CA ASN A 147 -11.99 24.52 5.08
C ASN A 147 -11.87 24.47 6.61
N ILE A 148 -12.96 24.15 7.32
CA ILE A 148 -12.91 23.96 8.79
C ILE A 148 -11.96 22.80 9.14
N TYR A 149 -12.07 21.68 8.42
CA TYR A 149 -11.19 20.52 8.64
C TYR A 149 -9.71 20.86 8.38
N ALA A 150 -9.42 21.66 7.35
CA ALA A 150 -8.04 22.04 7.02
C ALA A 150 -7.42 23.04 8.03
N ILE A 151 -8.24 23.69 8.86
CA ILE A 151 -7.79 24.64 9.88
C ILE A 151 -7.50 23.93 11.23
N HIS A 152 -7.97 22.70 11.42
CA HIS A 152 -7.72 21.87 12.61
C HIS A 152 -6.48 20.97 12.42
#